data_AF-A0A7X7Q714-F1
#
_entry.id   AF-A0A7X7Q714-F1
#
_cell.length_a   1.000
_cell.length_b   1.000
_cell.length_c   1.000
_cell.angle_alpha   90.00
_cell.angle_beta   90.00
_cell.angle_gamma   90.00
#
_symmetry.space_group_name_H-M   'P 1'
#
loop_
_entity.id
_entity.type
_entity.pdbx_description
1 polymer ?
#
loop_
_entity_poly.entity_id
_entity_poly.type
_entity_poly.pdbx_seq_one_letter_code
_entity_poly.pdbx_strand_id
1 'polypeptide(L)'
;MSTKWREVAPSSGPRSRAVVAVIGMLGSVWLGWPVWSSFTAPDRDAVRHLTPYLLAALTGLLVLLAWALWRDAGRRTAVLAPILLIATADAGVRIFLSPGASGIEPVFALPLLAGVALGGPAGFLTGALACLGS
;
A
#
# COMPACT_ATOMS: atom_id res chain seq x y z
N MET A 1 35.07 3.14 -11.86
CA MET A 1 33.77 3.03 -12.58
C MET A 1 32.65 3.12 -11.55
N SER A 2 32.12 4.32 -11.34
CA SER A 2 31.01 4.55 -10.42
C SER A 2 29.72 4.05 -11.08
N THR A 3 29.13 3.01 -10.50
CA THR A 3 27.90 2.37 -10.92
C THR A 3 26.74 3.38 -10.92
N LYS A 4 26.30 3.78 -12.12
CA LYS A 4 25.15 4.65 -12.47
C LYS A 4 23.77 4.22 -11.93
N TRP A 5 23.72 3.20 -11.08
CA TRP A 5 22.50 2.54 -10.61
C TRP A 5 21.75 3.33 -9.53
N ARG A 6 22.32 4.41 -8.97
CA ARG A 6 21.68 5.22 -7.92
C ARG A 6 20.63 6.22 -8.43
N GLU A 7 20.49 6.42 -9.74
CA GLU A 7 19.56 7.42 -10.31
C GLU A 7 18.10 6.94 -10.37
N VAL A 8 17.86 5.62 -10.28
CA VAL A 8 16.51 5.03 -10.38
C VAL A 8 15.86 4.82 -9.01
N ALA A 9 16.35 5.49 -7.97
CA ALA A 9 15.64 5.56 -6.68
C ALA A 9 14.94 6.93 -6.53
N PRO A 10 13.70 7.12 -7.01
CA PRO A 10 12.94 8.29 -6.62
C PRO A 10 12.36 8.12 -5.20
N SER A 11 12.88 8.96 -4.30
CA SER A 11 12.06 9.85 -3.46
C SER A 11 11.20 9.26 -2.35
N SER A 12 11.74 8.42 -1.46
CA SER A 12 11.17 8.33 -0.10
C SER A 12 11.54 9.58 0.71
N GLY A 13 10.95 10.70 0.33
CA GLY A 13 11.12 11.97 1.04
C GLY A 13 10.39 11.98 2.39
N PRO A 14 10.60 13.05 3.18
CA PRO A 14 9.99 13.16 4.50
C PRO A 14 8.45 13.16 4.45
N ARG A 15 7.84 13.63 3.35
CA ARG A 15 6.37 13.71 3.23
C ARG A 15 5.77 12.32 3.05
N SER A 16 6.27 11.55 2.09
CA SER A 16 5.80 10.18 1.85
C SER A 16 6.00 9.29 3.09
N ARG A 17 7.10 9.43 3.82
CA ARG A 17 7.33 8.73 5.10
C ARG A 17 6.34 9.14 6.18
N ALA A 18 6.03 10.43 6.30
CA ALA A 18 5.02 10.92 7.25
C ALA A 18 3.63 10.35 6.93
N VAL A 19 3.24 10.31 5.65
CA VAL A 19 1.95 9.72 5.23
C VAL A 19 1.91 8.23 5.55
N VAL A 20 2.98 7.47 5.26
CA VAL A 20 3.06 6.05 5.63
C VAL A 20 2.96 5.85 7.14
N ALA A 21 3.61 6.71 7.94
CA ALA A 21 3.51 6.64 9.40
C ALA A 21 2.08 6.89 9.90
N VAL A 22 1.37 7.86 9.32
CA VAL A 22 -0.05 8.12 9.62
C VAL A 22 -0.92 6.92 9.25
N ILE A 23 -0.72 6.34 8.07
CA ILE A 23 -1.46 5.14 7.63
C ILE A 23 -1.18 3.97 8.57
N GLY A 24 0.09 3.75 8.94
CA GLY A 24 0.49 2.71 9.88
C GLY A 24 -0.15 2.90 11.26
N MET A 25 -0.15 4.13 11.78
CA MET A 25 -0.77 4.44 13.07
C MET A 25 -2.28 4.22 13.06
N LEU A 26 -2.98 4.71 12.02
CA LEU A 26 -4.43 4.48 11.86
C LEU A 26 -4.75 2.99 11.71
N GLY A 27 -3.94 2.27 10.93
CA GLY A 27 -4.07 0.82 10.75
C GLY A 27 -3.86 0.06 12.06
N SER A 28 -2.87 0.43 12.86
CA SER A 28 -2.64 -0.18 14.19
C SER A 28 -3.78 0.09 15.17
N VAL A 29 -4.36 1.29 15.15
CA VAL A 29 -5.57 1.60 15.92
C VAL A 29 -6.71 0.71 15.44
N TRP A 30 -6.95 0.65 14.13
CA TRP A 30 -8.05 -0.15 13.58
C TRP A 30 -7.90 -1.66 13.86
N LEU A 31 -6.69 -2.21 13.74
CA LEU A 31 -6.39 -3.61 14.07
C LEU A 31 -6.45 -3.87 15.59
N GLY A 32 -6.12 -2.87 16.39
CA GLY A 32 -6.26 -2.97 17.84
C GLY A 32 -7.73 -2.99 18.25
N TRP A 33 -8.60 -2.26 17.56
CA TRP A 33 -10.01 -2.02 17.94
C TRP A 33 -10.71 -3.25 18.53
N PRO A 34 -10.68 -4.45 17.91
CA PRO A 34 -11.34 -5.65 18.43
C PRO A 34 -10.87 -6.07 19.82
N VAL A 35 -9.58 -5.87 20.12
CA VAL A 35 -8.95 -6.26 21.39
C VAL A 35 -9.44 -5.38 22.54
N TRP A 36 -9.59 -4.08 22.30
CA TRP A 36 -10.11 -3.14 23.31
C TRP A 36 -11.64 -3.06 23.31
N SER A 37 -12.29 -3.32 22.18
CA SER A 37 -13.75 -3.37 22.05
C SER A 37 -14.33 -4.73 22.44
N SER A 38 -13.56 -5.64 23.03
CA SER A 38 -14.06 -6.94 23.52
C SER A 38 -15.18 -6.82 24.58
N PHE A 39 -15.48 -5.60 25.06
CA PHE A 39 -16.63 -5.29 25.92
C PHE A 39 -17.88 -4.79 25.17
N THR A 40 -17.78 -4.47 23.88
CA THR A 40 -18.87 -4.02 23.01
C THR A 40 -18.61 -4.52 21.59
N ALA A 41 -18.94 -5.78 21.32
CA ALA A 41 -18.85 -6.30 19.96
C ALA A 41 -19.80 -5.50 19.05
N PRO A 42 -19.32 -4.84 17.98
CA PRO A 42 -20.20 -4.17 17.03
C PRO A 42 -21.10 -5.21 16.35
N ASP A 43 -22.37 -4.88 16.19
CA ASP A 43 -23.30 -5.73 15.44
C ASP A 43 -22.79 -5.90 13.99
N ARG A 44 -23.00 -7.08 13.39
CA ARG A 44 -22.51 -7.38 12.03
C ARG A 44 -23.05 -6.39 10.99
N ASP A 45 -24.24 -5.87 11.24
CA ASP A 45 -24.88 -4.87 10.38
C ASP A 45 -24.21 -3.49 10.51
N ALA A 46 -23.72 -3.12 11.70
CA ALA A 46 -22.95 -1.90 11.89
C ALA A 46 -21.63 -1.94 11.12
N VAL A 47 -20.93 -3.08 11.12
CA VAL A 47 -19.69 -3.25 10.35
C VAL A 47 -19.97 -3.13 8.85
N ARG A 48 -21.03 -3.79 8.35
CA ARG A 48 -21.43 -3.72 6.94
C ARG A 48 -21.74 -2.29 6.48
N HIS A 49 -22.37 -1.49 7.32
CA HIS A 49 -22.63 -0.08 7.01
C HIS A 49 -21.38 0.79 6.99
N LEU A 50 -20.36 0.47 7.79
CA LEU A 50 -19.11 1.24 7.85
C LEU A 50 -18.12 0.86 6.73
N THR A 51 -18.23 -0.35 6.17
CA THR A 51 -17.35 -0.85 5.10
C THR A 51 -17.12 0.13 3.93
N PRO A 52 -18.15 0.73 3.27
CA PRO A 52 -17.91 1.62 2.14
C PRO A 52 -17.16 2.90 2.53
N TYR A 53 -17.44 3.45 3.72
CA TYR A 53 -16.74 4.63 4.23
C TYR A 53 -15.28 4.33 4.55
N LEU A 54 -15.01 3.14 5.09
CA LEU A 54 -13.65 2.69 5.35
C LEU A 54 -12.86 2.52 4.06
N LEU A 55 -13.47 1.89 3.04
CA LEU A 55 -12.83 1.73 1.73
C LEU A 55 -12.54 3.09 1.08
N ALA A 56 -13.47 4.03 1.18
CA ALA A 56 -13.27 5.40 0.68
C ALA A 56 -12.14 6.12 1.42
N ALA A 57 -12.08 5.99 2.75
CA ALA A 57 -11.02 6.59 3.57
C ALA A 57 -9.64 5.99 3.24
N LEU A 58 -9.55 4.67 3.10
CA LEU A 58 -8.32 3.97 2.68
C LEU A 58 -7.89 4.42 1.29
N THR A 59 -8.80 4.47 0.33
CA THR A 59 -8.52 4.94 -1.03
C THR A 59 -8.02 6.39 -1.00
N GLY A 60 -8.62 7.26 -0.20
CA GLY A 60 -8.17 8.65 -0.02
C GLY A 60 -6.76 8.74 0.57
N LEU A 61 -6.41 7.89 1.53
CA LEU A 61 -5.05 7.81 2.09
C LEU A 61 -4.03 7.33 1.05
N LEU A 62 -4.40 6.40 0.16
CA LEU A 62 -3.53 5.96 -0.93
C LEU A 62 -3.32 7.07 -1.97
N VAL A 63 -4.37 7.83 -2.31
CA VAL A 63 -4.25 9.02 -3.17
C VAL A 63 -3.33 10.06 -2.53
N LEU A 64 -3.47 10.31 -1.22
CA LEU A 64 -2.60 11.22 -0.48
C LEU A 64 -1.14 10.75 -0.50
N LEU A 65 -0.90 9.44 -0.37
CA LEU A 65 0.44 8.88 -0.45
C LEU A 65 1.05 9.02 -1.86
N ALA A 66 0.28 8.73 -2.91
CA ALA A 66 0.70 8.94 -4.29
C ALA A 66 1.03 10.41 -4.56
N TRP A 67 0.23 11.34 -4.02
CA TRP A 67 0.50 12.77 -4.08
C TRP A 67 1.79 13.15 -3.34
N ALA A 68 2.03 12.59 -2.15
CA ALA A 68 3.25 12.85 -1.38
C ALA A 68 4.50 12.33 -2.10
N LEU A 69 4.43 11.14 -2.70
CA LEU A 69 5.49 10.59 -3.56
C LEU A 69 5.75 11.49 -4.76
N TRP A 70 4.70 11.93 -5.46
CA TRP A 70 4.83 12.86 -6.58
C TRP A 70 5.48 14.19 -6.17
N ARG A 71 5.15 14.71 -4.99
CA ARG A 71 5.77 15.91 -4.42
C ARG A 71 7.23 15.71 -4.07
N ASP A 72 7.57 14.59 -3.43
CA ASP A 72 8.95 14.25 -3.06
C ASP A 72 9.82 13.97 -4.30
N ALA A 73 9.23 13.50 -5.40
CA ALA A 73 9.86 13.31 -6.70
C ALA A 73 10.06 14.60 -7.52
N GLY A 74 9.73 15.78 -6.99
CA GLY A 74 9.82 17.04 -7.72
C GLY A 74 8.77 17.17 -8.83
N ARG A 75 7.56 16.65 -8.61
CA ARG A 75 6.40 16.67 -9.53
C ARG A 75 6.59 15.86 -10.83
N ARG A 76 7.47 14.85 -10.81
CA ARG A 76 7.65 13.92 -11.93
C ARG A 76 6.63 12.78 -11.86
N THR A 77 5.69 12.73 -12.80
CA THR A 77 4.67 11.67 -12.88
C THR A 77 5.24 10.31 -13.26
N ALA A 78 6.40 10.28 -13.94
CA ALA A 78 7.11 9.06 -14.31
C ALA A 78 7.44 8.14 -13.12
N VAL A 79 7.49 8.69 -11.89
CA VAL A 79 7.71 7.90 -10.66
C VAL A 79 6.55 6.97 -10.33
N LEU A 80 5.33 7.31 -10.75
CA LEU A 80 4.14 6.49 -10.49
C LEU A 80 3.98 5.35 -11.51
N ALA A 81 4.59 5.47 -12.70
CA ALA A 81 4.47 4.47 -13.75
C ALA A 81 4.92 3.06 -13.33
N PRO A 82 6.14 2.85 -12.77
CA PRO A 82 6.56 1.52 -12.33
C PRO A 82 5.72 1.01 -11.14
N ILE A 83 5.26 1.90 -10.26
CA ILE A 83 4.40 1.56 -9.12
C ILE A 83 3.09 0.98 -9.64
N LEU A 84 2.40 1.68 -10.54
CA LEU A 84 1.13 1.23 -11.11
C LEU A 84 1.30 -0.06 -11.92
N LEU A 85 2.36 -0.16 -12.72
CA LEU A 85 2.63 -1.37 -13.50
C LEU A 85 2.81 -2.59 -12.59
N ILE A 86 3.64 -2.48 -11.55
CA ILE A 86 3.89 -3.58 -10.61
C ILE A 86 2.62 -3.90 -9.81
N ALA A 87 1.86 -2.89 -9.38
CA ALA A 87 0.60 -3.09 -8.67
C ALA A 87 -0.44 -3.84 -9.51
N THR A 88 -0.59 -3.48 -10.79
CA THR A 88 -1.50 -4.17 -11.72
C THR A 88 -1.04 -5.60 -12.00
N ALA A 89 0.27 -5.81 -12.18
CA ALA A 89 0.83 -7.14 -12.32
C ALA A 89 0.58 -7.99 -11.08
N ASP A 90 0.79 -7.44 -9.88
CA ASP A 90 0.53 -8.12 -8.61
C ASP A 90 -0.96 -8.45 -8.42
N ALA A 91 -1.86 -7.51 -8.74
CA ALA A 91 -3.31 -7.76 -8.73
C ALA A 91 -3.68 -8.90 -9.70
N GLY A 92 -3.08 -8.93 -10.89
CA GLY A 92 -3.25 -10.06 -11.82
C GLY A 92 -2.78 -11.38 -11.21
N VAL A 93 -1.60 -11.41 -10.60
CA VAL A 93 -1.08 -12.60 -9.90
C VAL A 93 -2.03 -13.01 -8.76
N ARG A 94 -2.59 -12.08 -7.98
CA ARG A 94 -3.60 -12.38 -6.95
C ARG A 94 -4.82 -13.08 -7.55
N ILE A 95 -5.35 -12.56 -8.64
CA ILE A 95 -6.57 -13.07 -9.26
C ILE A 95 -6.35 -14.45 -9.91
N PHE A 96 -5.27 -14.62 -10.67
CA PHE A 96 -5.02 -15.84 -11.44
C PHE A 96 -4.33 -16.94 -10.64
N LEU A 97 -3.52 -16.53 -9.65
CA LEU A 97 -2.58 -17.41 -8.99
C LEU A 97 -2.94 -17.66 -7.54
N SER A 98 -4.09 -17.21 -7.01
CA SER A 98 -4.52 -17.52 -5.63
C SER A 98 -4.73 -19.02 -5.43
N PRO A 99 -3.83 -19.74 -4.72
CA PRO A 99 -4.00 -21.14 -4.42
C PRO A 99 -4.11 -21.27 -2.91
N GLY A 100 -5.32 -21.46 -2.41
CA GLY A 100 -5.52 -21.95 -1.05
C GLY A 100 -4.90 -23.35 -0.92
N ALA A 101 -3.60 -23.44 -0.60
CA ALA A 101 -2.95 -24.68 -0.13
C ALA A 101 -1.45 -24.57 0.25
N SER A 102 -0.62 -23.71 -0.36
CA SER A 102 0.85 -23.88 -0.23
C SER A 102 1.57 -22.99 0.81
N GLY A 103 0.87 -22.06 1.48
CA GLY A 103 1.42 -21.24 2.57
C GLY A 103 2.49 -20.20 2.16
N ILE A 104 2.99 -20.25 0.93
CA ILE A 104 3.87 -19.23 0.34
C ILE A 104 3.06 -18.49 -0.72
N GLU A 105 2.53 -17.33 -0.38
CA GLU A 105 1.92 -16.42 -1.37
C GLU A 105 3.05 -15.65 -2.07
N PRO A 106 3.40 -15.98 -3.33
CA PRO A 106 4.40 -15.23 -4.11
C PRO A 106 3.96 -13.78 -4.36
N VAL A 107 2.69 -13.51 -4.10
CA VAL A 107 2.03 -12.22 -4.17
C VAL A 107 2.74 -11.13 -3.34
N PHE A 108 3.40 -11.48 -2.23
CA PHE A 108 4.12 -10.46 -1.45
C PHE A 108 5.51 -10.13 -2.01
N ALA A 109 6.03 -10.92 -2.96
CA ALA A 109 7.35 -10.71 -3.53
C ALA A 109 7.39 -9.42 -4.37
N LEU A 110 6.35 -9.13 -5.16
CA LEU A 110 6.33 -7.96 -6.04
C LEU A 110 6.30 -6.63 -5.28
N PRO A 111 5.43 -6.43 -4.26
CA PRO A 111 5.48 -5.23 -3.43
C PRO A 111 6.78 -5.09 -2.64
N LEU A 112 7.37 -6.21 -2.18
CA LEU A 112 8.65 -6.20 -1.46
C LEU A 112 9.80 -5.77 -2.37
N LEU A 113 9.88 -6.33 -3.58
CA LEU A 113 10.86 -5.95 -4.59
C LEU A 113 10.68 -4.49 -5.02
N ALA A 114 9.43 -4.01 -5.17
CA ALA A 114 9.15 -2.61 -5.40
C ALA A 114 9.62 -1.72 -4.24
N GLY A 115 9.46 -2.16 -2.99
CA GLY A 115 9.97 -1.46 -1.81
C GLY A 115 11.49 -1.38 -1.76
N VAL A 116 12.19 -2.46 -2.14
CA VAL A 116 13.66 -2.49 -2.21
C VAL A 116 14.18 -1.61 -3.35
N ALA A 117 13.52 -1.63 -4.52
CA ALA A 117 13.97 -0.89 -5.71
C ALA A 117 13.59 0.60 -5.69
N LEU A 118 12.37 0.93 -5.25
CA LEU A 118 11.77 2.26 -5.35
C LEU A 118 11.62 2.96 -3.98
N GLY A 119 11.88 2.24 -2.89
CA GLY A 119 11.77 2.74 -1.52
C GLY A 119 10.49 2.29 -0.80
N GLY A 120 10.55 2.25 0.54
CA GLY A 120 9.48 1.73 1.40
C GLY A 120 8.07 2.27 1.10
N PRO A 121 7.86 3.59 0.96
CA PRO A 121 6.54 4.16 0.64
C PRO A 121 6.00 3.73 -0.73
N ALA A 122 6.86 3.52 -1.73
CA ALA A 122 6.46 3.03 -3.04
C ALA A 122 6.10 1.53 -2.99
N GLY A 123 6.85 0.72 -2.24
CA GLY A 123 6.52 -0.67 -1.94
C GLY A 123 5.17 -0.81 -1.20
N PHE A 124 4.90 0.07 -0.24
CA PHE A 124 3.60 0.10 0.43
C PHE A 124 2.46 0.44 -0.54
N LEU A 125 2.62 1.49 -1.35
CA LEU A 125 1.62 1.91 -2.32
C LEU A 125 1.33 0.83 -3.36
N THR A 126 2.37 0.15 -3.87
CA THR A 126 2.20 -0.97 -4.81
C THR A 126 1.37 -2.11 -4.22
N GLY A 127 1.73 -2.59 -3.02
CA GLY A 127 0.99 -3.65 -2.36
C GLY A 127 -0.44 -3.26 -2.00
N ALA A 128 -0.65 -2.03 -1.52
CA ALA A 128 -1.99 -1.56 -1.17
C ALA A 128 -2.90 -1.42 -2.40
N LEU A 129 -2.38 -0.92 -3.52
CA LEU A 129 -3.13 -0.86 -4.79
C LEU A 129 -3.44 -2.24 -5.34
N ALA A 130 -2.51 -3.19 -5.21
CA ALA A 130 -2.75 -4.56 -5.63
C ALA A 130 -3.88 -5.22 -4.82
N CYS A 131 -3.90 -5.04 -3.50
CA CYS A 131 -5.01 -5.50 -2.65
C CYS A 131 -6.35 -4.81 -2.94
N LEU A 132 -6.33 -3.55 -3.40
CA LEU A 132 -7.54 -2.83 -3.76
C LEU A 132 -8.11 -3.29 -5.12
N GLY A 133 -7.24 -3.72 -6.03
CA GLY A 133 -7.59 -4.12 -7.39
C GLY A 133 -7.82 -5.62 -7.59
N SER A 134 -7.59 -6.45 -6.57
CA SER A 134 -7.83 -7.90 -6.56
C SER A 134 -9.11 -8.24 -5.81
#